data_AF-A0A7K9H6P0-F1
#
_entry.id   AF-A0A7K9H6P0-F1
#
_cell.length_a   1.000
_cell.length_b   1.000
_cell.length_c   1.000
_cell.angle_alpha   90.00
_cell.angle_beta   90.00
_cell.angle_gamma   90.00
#
_symmetry.space_group_name_H-M   'P 1'
#
loop_
_entity.id
_entity.type
_entity.pdbx_description
1 polymer ?
#
loop_
_entity_poly.entity_id
_entity_poly.type
_entity_poly.pdbx_seq_one_letter_code
_entity_poly.pdbx_strand_id
1 'polypeptide(L)'
;PLCFPEKLWKMLESDQFQSIWWSEGGKCVAINKYLFEVEVLGRGVCQRVFNTQHIRSVIRQLNLYGFTKVQRDFQRSASLPEFLAEEAAVSAHSQIIYCYNPSFNRAHPWLLGTCKRR
;
A
#
# COMPACT_ATOMS: atom_id res chain seq x y z
N PRO A 1 -7.49 12.73 17.05
CA PRO A 1 -6.42 12.14 16.20
C PRO A 1 -6.93 10.88 15.50
N LEU A 2 -6.74 10.77 14.18
CA LEU A 2 -7.17 9.58 13.44
C LEU A 2 -6.31 8.36 13.78
N CYS A 3 -6.94 7.19 13.86
CA CYS A 3 -6.24 5.92 13.94
C CYS A 3 -5.57 5.57 12.59
N PHE A 4 -4.74 4.53 12.60
CA PHE A 4 -3.92 4.19 11.43
C PHE A 4 -4.75 3.87 10.16
N PRO A 5 -5.80 3.02 10.21
CA PRO A 5 -6.67 2.77 9.05
C PRO A 5 -7.35 4.03 8.52
N GLU A 6 -7.84 4.91 9.40
CA GLU A 6 -8.49 6.16 8.99
C GLU A 6 -7.52 7.09 8.24
N LYS A 7 -6.25 7.14 8.67
CA LYS A 7 -5.21 7.90 7.94
C LYS A 7 -4.97 7.31 6.56
N LEU A 8 -4.82 5.99 6.46
CA LEU A 8 -4.67 5.32 5.16
C LEU A 8 -5.86 5.60 4.25
N TRP A 9 -7.09 5.51 4.78
CA TRP A 9 -8.31 5.75 4.01
C TRP A 9 -8.35 7.17 3.45
N LYS A 10 -8.05 8.18 4.28
CA LYS A 10 -8.00 9.57 3.83
C LYS A 10 -6.92 9.82 2.77
N MET A 11 -5.78 9.12 2.87
CA MET A 11 -4.74 9.22 1.83
C MET A 11 -5.22 8.60 0.52
N LEU A 12 -5.87 7.44 0.57
CA LEU A 12 -6.36 6.71 -0.60
C LEU A 12 -7.50 7.41 -1.36
N GLU A 13 -8.29 8.23 -0.67
CA GLU A 13 -9.33 9.06 -1.28
C GLU A 13 -8.82 10.46 -1.68
N SER A 14 -7.55 10.76 -1.44
CA SER A 14 -6.92 12.04 -1.79
C SER A 14 -6.10 11.89 -3.07
N ASP A 15 -6.17 12.89 -3.95
CA ASP A 15 -5.33 13.00 -5.15
C ASP A 15 -3.91 13.53 -4.85
N GLN A 16 -3.66 13.96 -3.61
CA GLN A 16 -2.37 14.52 -3.17
C GLN A 16 -1.24 13.50 -3.03
N PHE A 17 -1.56 12.19 -3.10
CA PHE A 17 -0.59 11.12 -2.92
C PHE A 17 -0.53 10.24 -4.16
N GLN A 18 0.65 10.15 -4.76
CA GLN A 18 0.91 9.28 -5.92
C GLN A 18 1.55 7.96 -5.50
N SER A 19 2.10 7.88 -4.28
CA SER A 19 2.77 6.68 -3.78
C SER A 19 1.85 5.59 -3.24
N ILE A 20 0.55 5.88 -3.07
CA ILE A 20 -0.45 4.97 -2.53
C ILE A 20 -1.77 5.11 -3.30
N TRP A 21 -2.38 3.99 -3.68
CA TRP A 21 -3.65 3.98 -4.41
C TRP A 21 -4.43 2.69 -4.17
N TRP A 22 -5.72 2.72 -4.50
CA TRP A 22 -6.54 1.51 -4.56
C TRP A 22 -6.14 0.66 -5.77
N SER A 23 -5.99 -0.65 -5.58
CA SER A 23 -5.85 -1.57 -6.71
C SER A 23 -7.06 -1.51 -7.64
N GLU A 24 -6.93 -2.08 -8.84
CA GLU A 24 -8.08 -2.35 -9.69
C GLU A 24 -9.17 -3.09 -8.89
N GLY A 25 -10.42 -2.61 -9.00
CA GLY A 25 -11.56 -3.11 -8.23
C GLY A 25 -11.63 -2.67 -6.75
N GLY A 26 -10.68 -1.87 -6.25
CA GLY A 26 -10.74 -1.28 -4.91
C GLY A 26 -10.61 -2.26 -3.74
N LYS A 27 -10.12 -3.49 -4.00
CA LYS A 27 -10.01 -4.55 -2.99
C LYS A 27 -8.72 -4.51 -2.18
N CYS A 28 -7.63 -4.03 -2.78
CA CYS A 28 -6.33 -3.97 -2.14
C CYS A 28 -5.79 -2.54 -2.11
N VAL A 29 -4.90 -2.28 -1.15
CA VAL A 29 -4.08 -1.07 -1.10
C VAL A 29 -2.76 -1.36 -1.80
N ALA A 30 -2.39 -0.55 -2.78
CA ALA A 30 -1.09 -0.58 -3.43
C ALA A 30 -0.21 0.55 -2.89
N ILE A 31 1.04 0.23 -2.52
CA ILE A 31 2.02 1.19 -1.99
C ILE A 31 3.34 1.03 -2.75
N ASN A 32 3.77 2.06 -3.48
CA ASN A 32 5.14 2.13 -3.98
C ASN A 32 6.08 2.51 -2.84
N LYS A 33 6.93 1.59 -2.39
CA LYS A 33 7.79 1.77 -1.21
C LYS A 33 8.68 3.01 -1.31
N TYR A 34 9.39 3.16 -2.43
CA TYR A 34 10.36 4.24 -2.61
C TYR A 34 9.65 5.60 -2.63
N LEU A 35 8.61 5.73 -3.46
CA LEU A 35 7.85 6.97 -3.53
C LEU A 35 7.16 7.30 -2.21
N PHE A 36 6.69 6.30 -1.46
CA PHE A 36 6.03 6.51 -0.18
C PHE A 36 6.99 7.00 0.89
N GLU A 37 8.23 6.50 0.88
CA GLU A 37 9.27 7.01 1.76
C GLU A 37 9.57 8.48 1.50
N VAL A 38 9.67 8.89 0.24
CA VAL A 38 9.94 10.29 -0.14
C VAL A 38 8.73 11.19 0.10
N GLU A 39 7.56 10.82 -0.43
CA GLU A 39 6.35 11.65 -0.49
C GLU A 39 5.65 11.77 0.88
N VAL A 40 5.61 10.69 1.66
CA VAL A 40 4.79 10.61 2.88
C VAL A 40 5.66 10.65 4.13
N LEU A 41 6.71 9.82 4.17
CA LEU A 41 7.56 9.66 5.35
C LEU A 41 8.70 10.71 5.41
N GLY A 42 9.07 11.27 4.26
CA GLY A 42 10.05 12.36 4.14
C GLY A 42 9.51 13.74 4.55
N ARG A 43 8.20 13.87 4.80
CA ARG A 43 7.59 15.15 5.21
C ARG A 43 8.13 15.63 6.57
N GLY A 44 8.33 16.94 6.66
CA GLY A 44 8.74 17.62 7.90
C GLY A 44 7.72 17.44 9.03
N VAL A 45 8.14 17.70 10.26
CA VAL A 45 7.35 17.42 11.49
C VAL A 45 5.95 18.01 11.45
N CYS A 46 5.78 19.24 10.92
CA CYS A 46 4.50 19.92 10.83
C CYS A 46 3.53 19.34 9.78
N GLN A 47 4.03 18.60 8.80
CA GLN A 47 3.24 18.04 7.69
C GLN A 47 3.19 16.51 7.72
N ARG A 48 3.64 15.90 8.83
CA ARG A 48 3.82 14.46 8.92
C ARG A 48 2.48 13.74 9.08
N VAL A 49 2.22 12.76 8.21
CA VAL A 49 0.98 11.96 8.25
C VAL A 49 1.05 10.88 9.35
N PHE A 50 2.15 10.14 9.40
CA PHE A 50 2.42 9.08 10.39
C PHE A 50 3.48 9.53 11.38
N ASN A 51 3.44 9.10 12.65
CA ASN A 51 4.50 9.45 13.60
C ASN A 51 5.76 8.59 13.45
N THR A 52 6.27 8.47 12.22
CA THR A 52 7.47 7.71 11.85
C THR A 52 7.98 8.21 10.50
N GLN A 53 9.27 8.01 10.25
CA GLN A 53 9.91 8.26 8.95
C GLN A 53 10.38 6.94 8.29
N HIS A 54 10.02 5.80 8.86
CA HIS A 54 10.50 4.49 8.41
C HIS A 54 9.35 3.63 7.90
N ILE A 55 9.48 3.12 6.66
CA ILE A 55 8.45 2.27 6.06
C ILE A 55 8.21 1.00 6.86
N ARG A 56 9.24 0.47 7.53
CA ARG A 56 9.12 -0.69 8.42
C ARG A 56 8.08 -0.49 9.52
N SER A 57 7.96 0.73 10.05
CA SER A 57 6.95 1.06 11.05
C SER A 57 5.53 1.06 10.47
N VAL A 58 5.37 1.50 9.22
CA VAL A 58 4.09 1.48 8.48
C VAL A 58 3.67 0.05 8.18
N ILE A 59 4.60 -0.78 7.70
CA ILE A 59 4.36 -2.22 7.46
C ILE A 59 3.95 -2.91 8.76
N ARG A 60 4.61 -2.59 9.88
CA ARG A 60 4.20 -3.13 11.19
C ARG A 60 2.78 -2.73 11.56
N GLN A 61 2.37 -1.48 11.30
CA GLN A 61 0.99 -1.05 11.54
C GLN A 61 0.01 -1.78 10.61
N LEU A 62 0.32 -1.96 9.33
CA LEU A 62 -0.50 -2.79 8.43
C LEU A 62 -0.73 -4.20 9.03
N ASN A 63 0.34 -4.86 9.48
CA ASN A 63 0.23 -6.19 10.11
C ASN A 63 -0.63 -6.17 11.39
N LEU A 64 -0.46 -5.15 12.25
CA LEU A 64 -1.23 -5.01 13.49
C LEU A 64 -2.74 -4.79 13.25
N TYR A 65 -3.11 -4.21 12.11
CA TYR A 65 -4.51 -4.06 11.71
C TYR A 65 -5.02 -5.23 10.85
N GLY A 66 -4.22 -6.29 10.69
CA GLY A 66 -4.63 -7.50 10.00
C GLY A 66 -4.56 -7.44 8.48
N PHE A 67 -3.82 -6.49 7.92
CA PHE A 67 -3.52 -6.51 6.49
C PHE A 67 -2.57 -7.67 6.16
N THR A 68 -2.83 -8.35 5.05
CA THR A 68 -1.97 -9.41 4.52
C THR A 68 -1.37 -8.96 3.19
N LYS A 69 -0.11 -9.29 2.95
CA LYS A 69 0.53 -9.03 1.66
C LYS A 69 -0.04 -9.97 0.62
N VAL A 70 -0.47 -9.43 -0.51
CA VAL A 70 -0.89 -10.21 -1.69
C VAL A 70 0.34 -10.46 -2.55
N GLN A 71 0.67 -11.74 -2.78
CA GLN A 71 1.65 -12.11 -3.80
C GLN A 71 0.98 -11.98 -5.17
N ARG A 72 1.62 -11.25 -6.09
CA ARG A 72 1.26 -11.31 -7.50
C ARG A 72 2.11 -12.40 -8.12
N ASP A 73 1.47 -13.49 -8.53
CA ASP A 73 2.10 -14.49 -9.35
C ASP A 73 2.25 -13.90 -10.75
N PHE A 74 3.46 -13.48 -11.08
CA PHE A 74 3.77 -13.10 -12.44
C PHE A 74 3.87 -14.41 -13.24
N GLN A 75 2.88 -14.66 -14.11
CA GLN A 75 2.99 -15.68 -15.14
C GLN A 75 4.29 -15.44 -15.90
N ARG A 76 5.12 -16.47 -16.01
CA ARG A 76 6.43 -16.36 -16.64
C ARG A 76 6.40 -17.06 -17.98
N SER A 77 6.71 -16.33 -19.05
CA SER A 77 6.80 -16.93 -20.37
C SER A 77 8.00 -17.88 -20.46
N ALA A 78 7.86 -18.92 -21.27
CA ALA A 78 8.97 -19.79 -21.66
C ALA A 78 9.86 -19.17 -22.76
N SER A 79 9.44 -18.03 -23.35
CA SER A 79 10.24 -17.34 -24.36
C SER A 79 11.23 -16.36 -23.70
N LEU A 80 12.50 -16.39 -24.13
CA LEU A 80 13.56 -15.54 -23.55
C LEU A 80 13.28 -14.03 -23.69
N PRO A 81 12.78 -13.52 -24.84
CA PRO A 81 12.49 -12.09 -24.97
C PRO A 81 11.35 -11.62 -24.05
N GLU A 82 10.27 -12.40 -23.94
CA GLU A 82 9.16 -12.06 -23.04
C GLU A 82 9.58 -12.21 -21.58
N PHE A 83 10.35 -13.26 -21.25
CA PHE A 83 10.93 -13.44 -19.92
C PHE A 83 11.77 -12.24 -19.48
N LEU A 84 12.63 -11.71 -20.35
CA LEU A 84 13.47 -10.54 -20.02
C LEU A 84 12.62 -9.28 -19.82
N ALA A 85 11.58 -9.09 -20.64
CA ALA A 85 10.63 -7.99 -20.49
C ALA A 85 9.82 -8.11 -19.18
N GLU A 86 9.35 -9.31 -18.87
CA GLU A 86 8.66 -9.65 -17.62
C GLU A 86 9.56 -9.43 -16.40
N GLU A 87 10.83 -9.83 -16.47
CA GLU A 87 11.79 -9.66 -15.37
C GLU A 87 12.12 -8.19 -15.11
N ALA A 88 12.27 -7.39 -16.17
CA ALA A 88 12.39 -5.94 -16.04
C ALA A 88 11.14 -5.32 -15.38
N ALA A 89 9.94 -5.77 -15.77
CA ALA A 89 8.69 -5.34 -15.16
C ALA A 89 8.56 -5.81 -13.70
N VAL A 90 8.94 -7.04 -13.37
CA VAL A 90 8.95 -7.59 -12.01
C VAL A 90 9.93 -6.82 -11.12
N SER A 91 11.10 -6.46 -11.65
CA SER A 91 12.07 -5.63 -10.94
C SER A 91 11.49 -4.25 -10.60
N ALA A 92 10.83 -3.59 -11.56
CA ALA A 92 10.12 -2.33 -11.32
C ALA A 92 8.94 -2.50 -10.33
N HIS A 93 8.20 -3.60 -10.41
CA HIS A 93 7.07 -3.91 -9.54
C HIS A 93 7.44 -4.46 -8.16
N SER A 94 8.69 -4.91 -7.95
CA SER A 94 9.21 -5.38 -6.67
C SER A 94 9.16 -4.29 -5.58
N GLN A 95 9.07 -3.04 -6.01
CA GLN A 95 8.90 -1.87 -5.16
C GLN A 95 7.46 -1.65 -4.69
N ILE A 96 6.46 -2.30 -5.29
CA ILE A 96 5.05 -2.11 -4.92
C ILE A 96 4.59 -3.20 -3.95
N ILE A 97 4.02 -2.80 -2.81
CA ILE A 97 3.37 -3.70 -1.87
C ILE A 97 1.86 -3.65 -2.13
N TYR A 98 1.25 -4.83 -2.33
CA TYR A 98 -0.20 -4.98 -2.31
C TYR A 98 -0.62 -5.57 -0.98
N CYS A 99 -1.54 -4.88 -0.29
CA CYS A 99 -2.05 -5.29 1.00
C CYS A 99 -3.57 -5.43 0.94
N TYR A 100 -4.08 -6.53 1.48
CA TYR A 100 -5.51 -6.83 1.56
C TYR A 100 -5.96 -6.88 3.01
N ASN A 101 -7.17 -6.38 3.29
CA ASN A 101 -7.88 -6.59 4.54
C ASN A 101 -9.38 -6.61 4.25
N PRO A 102 -10.13 -7.65 4.68
CA PRO A 102 -11.56 -7.76 4.39
C PRO A 102 -12.37 -6.56 4.91
N SER A 103 -11.93 -5.96 6.03
CA SER A 103 -12.54 -4.78 6.64
C SER A 103 -12.08 -3.45 6.03
N PHE A 104 -11.24 -3.47 4.99
CA PHE A 104 -10.65 -2.28 4.38
C PHE A 104 -10.66 -2.39 2.85
N ASN A 105 -11.77 -2.02 2.23
CA ASN A 105 -11.92 -2.00 0.78
C ASN A 105 -12.81 -0.83 0.34
N ARG A 106 -12.56 -0.31 -0.87
CA ARG A 106 -13.20 0.91 -1.37
C ARG A 106 -14.71 0.80 -1.52
N ALA A 107 -15.20 -0.38 -1.90
CA ALA A 107 -16.63 -0.60 -2.14
C ALA A 107 -17.48 -0.64 -0.87
N HIS A 108 -16.86 -0.89 0.30
CA HIS A 108 -17.56 -1.00 1.57
C HIS A 108 -16.93 -0.09 2.65
N PRO A 109 -17.02 1.25 2.51
CA PRO A 109 -16.39 2.19 3.46
C PRO A 109 -16.83 2.01 4.93
N TRP A 110 -18.07 1.56 5.15
CA TRP A 110 -18.60 1.31 6.50
C TRP A 110 -17.86 0.22 7.26
N LEU A 111 -17.13 -0.67 6.57
CA LEU A 111 -16.30 -1.69 7.21
C LEU A 111 -15.07 -1.10 7.90
N LEU A 112 -14.68 0.16 7.60
CA LEU A 112 -13.53 0.81 8.22
C LEU A 112 -13.62 0.80 9.76
N GLY A 113 -14.82 0.98 10.34
CA GLY A 113 -15.04 0.91 11.78
C GLY A 113 -14.78 -0.47 12.40
N THR A 114 -14.76 -1.52 11.58
CA THR A 114 -14.41 -2.89 11.98
C THR A 114 -12.92 -3.19 11.86
N CYS A 115 -12.14 -2.32 11.19
CA CYS A 115 -10.69 -2.45 11.04
C CYS A 115 -9.99 -2.08 12.36
N LYS A 116 -10.02 -3.00 13.32
CA LYS A 116 -9.46 -2.82 14.66
C LYS A 116 -8.04 -3.38 14.74
N ARG A 117 -7.26 -2.80 15.65
CA ARG A 117 -5.93 -3.28 15.98
C ARG A 117 -6.03 -4.61 16.73
N ARG A 118 -5.22 -5.60 16.33
CA ARG A 118 -5.06 -6.89 17.00
C ARG A 118 -4.20 -6.78 18.25
#